data_AF-A0A838DTL5-F1
#
_entry.id   AF-A0A838DTL5-F1
#
_cell.length_a   1.000
_cell.length_b   1.000
_cell.length_c   1.000
_cell.angle_alpha   90.00
_cell.angle_beta   90.00
_cell.angle_gamma   90.00
#
_symmetry.space_group_name_H-M   'P 1'
#
loop_
_entity.id
_entity.type
_entity.pdbx_description
1 polymer ?
#
loop_
_entity_poly.entity_id
_entity_poly.type
_entity_poly.pdbx_seq_one_letter_code
_entity_poly.pdbx_strand_id
1 'polypeptide(L)' 'MATVVELRRDLGWSQNELARRSRLNANTVRKAENGEPISGQTANAIVEAFSEAFGKRMLVRDIDGLNVAV' A
#
# COMPACT_ATOMS: atom_id res chain seq x y z
N MET A 1 -11.83 -0.73 8.38
CA MET A 1 -10.52 -1.13 7.81
C MET A 1 -9.82 0.15 7.41
N ALA A 2 -8.48 0.21 7.47
CA ALA A 2 -7.75 1.42 7.14
C ALA A 2 -7.36 1.40 5.65
N THR A 3 -7.45 2.52 4.97
CA THR A 3 -7.04 2.69 3.57
C THR A 3 -5.53 2.85 3.44
N VAL A 4 -4.99 2.65 2.23
CA VAL A 4 -3.57 2.94 1.92
C VAL A 4 -3.20 4.38 2.28
N VAL A 5 -4.12 5.34 2.04
CA VAL A 5 -3.90 6.77 2.30
C VAL A 5 -3.78 7.04 3.80
N GLU A 6 -4.66 6.46 4.61
CA GLU A 6 -4.65 6.63 6.07
C GLU A 6 -3.36 6.06 6.67
N LEU A 7 -3.03 4.81 6.34
CA LEU A 7 -1.81 4.15 6.84
C LEU A 7 -0.55 4.94 6.48
N ARG A 8 -0.49 5.47 5.26
CA ARG A 8 0.61 6.31 4.81
C ARG A 8 0.71 7.61 5.60
N ARG A 9 -0.43 8.27 5.87
CA ARG A 9 -0.48 9.51 6.65
C ARG A 9 -0.11 9.29 8.11
N ASP A 10 -0.53 8.18 8.71
CA ASP A 10 -0.17 7.82 10.08
C ASP A 10 1.35 7.66 10.25
N LEU A 11 2.03 7.15 9.22
CA LEU A 11 3.49 7.02 9.18
C LEU A 11 4.20 8.32 8.73
N GLY A 12 3.47 9.38 8.40
CA GLY A 12 4.04 10.63 7.87
C GLY A 12 4.66 10.49 6.48
N TRP A 13 4.31 9.45 5.73
CA TRP A 13 4.90 9.16 4.43
C TRP A 13 4.23 9.96 3.30
N SER A 14 5.01 10.35 2.30
CA SER A 14 4.49 10.81 1.00
C SER A 14 4.24 9.62 0.07
N GLN A 15 3.47 9.80 -1.01
CA GLN A 15 3.29 8.73 -2.02
C GLN A 15 4.64 8.23 -2.56
N ASN A 16 5.59 9.14 -2.75
CA ASN A 16 6.95 8.80 -3.19
C ASN A 16 7.71 7.99 -2.14
N GLU A 17 7.52 8.27 -0.85
CA GLU A 17 8.16 7.50 0.21
C GLU A 17 7.58 6.09 0.28
N LEU A 18 6.24 5.95 0.21
CA LEU A 18 5.62 4.63 0.11
C LEU A 18 6.11 3.87 -1.11
N ALA A 19 6.24 4.52 -2.27
CA ALA A 19 6.78 3.92 -3.48
C ALA A 19 8.21 3.42 -3.29
N ARG A 20 9.08 4.21 -2.64
CA ARG A 20 10.46 3.79 -2.31
C ARG A 20 10.48 2.59 -1.38
N ARG A 21 9.70 2.62 -0.30
CA ARG A 21 9.62 1.54 0.71
C ARG A 21 9.12 0.22 0.10
N SER A 22 8.13 0.30 -0.77
CA SER A 22 7.54 -0.85 -1.46
C SER A 22 8.27 -1.24 -2.75
N ARG A 23 9.35 -0.55 -3.13
CA ARG A 23 10.08 -0.73 -4.40
C ARG A 23 9.16 -0.63 -5.64
N LEU A 24 8.15 0.23 -5.54
CA LEU A 24 7.20 0.54 -6.60
C LEU A 24 7.48 1.93 -7.18
N ASN A 25 6.76 2.27 -8.26
CA ASN A 25 6.72 3.63 -8.77
C ASN A 25 5.55 4.41 -8.13
N ALA A 26 5.66 5.74 -8.10
CA ALA A 26 4.65 6.61 -7.50
C ALA A 26 3.28 6.51 -8.20
N ASN A 27 3.24 6.24 -9.50
CA ASN A 27 1.99 6.03 -10.23
C ASN A 27 1.25 4.78 -9.76
N THR A 28 1.97 3.70 -9.47
CA THR A 28 1.41 2.45 -8.94
C THR A 28 0.85 2.65 -7.55
N VAL A 29 1.52 3.43 -6.70
CA VAL A 29 0.99 3.82 -5.38
C VAL A 29 -0.29 4.64 -5.53
N ARG A 30 -0.30 5.62 -6.43
CA ARG A 30 -1.51 6.42 -6.72
C ARG A 30 -2.67 5.55 -7.19
N LYS A 31 -2.42 4.57 -8.06
CA LYS A 31 -3.43 3.60 -8.51
C LYS A 31 -4.03 2.83 -7.33
N ALA A 32 -3.17 2.31 -6.45
CA ALA A 32 -3.59 1.60 -5.26
C ALA A 32 -4.43 2.48 -4.31
N GLU A 33 -4.02 3.75 -4.10
CA GLU A 33 -4.78 4.70 -3.29
C GLU A 33 -6.14 5.06 -3.90
N ASN A 34 -6.25 5.07 -5.23
CA ASN A 34 -7.49 5.36 -5.95
C ASN A 34 -8.42 4.14 -6.09
N GLY A 35 -8.03 2.96 -5.62
CA GLY A 35 -8.78 1.72 -5.81
C GLY A 35 -8.74 1.17 -7.24
N GLU A 36 -7.81 1.65 -8.07
CA GLU A 36 -7.60 1.10 -9.41
C GLU A 36 -7.05 -0.34 -9.29
N PRO A 37 -7.37 -1.23 -10.26
CA PRO A 37 -6.87 -2.60 -10.25
C PRO A 37 -5.33 -2.63 -10.30
N ILE A 38 -4.72 -3.35 -9.35
CA ILE A 38 -3.27 -3.59 -9.27
C ILE A 38 -2.97 -5.09 -9.18
N SER A 39 -1.76 -5.50 -9.55
CA SER A 39 -1.39 -6.92 -9.45
C SER A 39 -1.26 -7.38 -8.00
N GLY A 40 -1.47 -8.68 -7.75
CA GLY A 40 -1.27 -9.27 -6.42
C GLY A 40 0.15 -9.07 -5.86
N GLN A 41 1.16 -9.07 -6.73
CA GLN A 41 2.53 -8.76 -6.33
C GLN A 41 2.68 -7.30 -5.84
N THR A 42 2.02 -6.35 -6.51
CA THR A 42 2.01 -4.95 -6.10
C THR A 42 1.34 -4.78 -4.74
N ALA A 43 0.20 -5.45 -4.56
CA ALA A 43 -0.55 -5.41 -3.31
C ALA A 43 0.29 -5.94 -2.13
N ASN A 44 0.96 -7.08 -2.33
CA ASN A 44 1.87 -7.63 -1.32
C ASN A 44 3.03 -6.69 -1.00
N ALA A 45 3.65 -6.06 -2.00
CA ALA A 45 4.76 -5.12 -1.77
C ALA A 45 4.35 -3.89 -0.93
N ILE A 46 3.13 -3.37 -1.14
CA ILE A 46 2.56 -2.28 -0.34
C ILE A 46 2.32 -2.75 1.10
N VAL A 47 1.68 -3.92 1.26
CA VAL A 47 1.36 -4.49 2.58
C VAL A 47 2.63 -4.83 3.36
N GLU A 48 3.68 -5.35 2.71
CA GLU A 48 4.97 -5.64 3.32
C GLU A 48 5.62 -4.36 3.85
N ALA A 49 5.63 -3.29 3.06
CA ALA A 49 6.17 -2.00 3.49
C ALA A 49 5.45 -1.45 4.74
N PHE A 50 4.12 -1.57 4.80
CA PHE A 50 3.37 -1.20 5.99
C PHE A 50 3.62 -2.14 7.16
N SER A 51 3.69 -3.44 6.92
CA SER A 51 3.93 -4.44 7.97
C SER A 51 5.28 -4.21 8.66
N GLU A 52 6.31 -3.91 7.88
CA GLU A 52 7.65 -3.58 8.38
C GLU A 52 7.62 -2.28 9.21
N ALA A 53 6.98 -1.23 8.70
CA ALA A 53 6.95 0.06 9.38
C ALA A 53 6.13 0.09 10.67
N PHE A 54 5.01 -0.64 10.71
CA PHE A 54 4.19 -0.77 11.93
C PHE A 54 4.71 -1.86 12.89
N GLY A 55 5.70 -2.66 12.48
CA GLY A 55 6.22 -3.78 13.27
C GLY A 55 5.17 -4.87 13.53
N LYS A 56 4.16 -5.00 12.67
CA LYS A 56 3.08 -6.00 12.80
C LYS A 56 2.74 -6.58 11.44
N ARG A 57 2.34 -7.85 11.41
CA ARG A 57 1.90 -8.48 10.17
C ARG A 57 0.54 -7.90 9.74
N MET A 58 0.49 -7.30 8.56
CA MET A 58 -0.74 -6.90 7.88
C MET A 58 -0.97 -7.80 6.66
N LEU A 59 -2.22 -7.92 6.24
CA LEU A 59 -2.62 -8.65 5.03
C LEU A 59 -3.34 -7.70 4.07
N VAL A 60 -3.36 -8.05 2.78
CA VAL A 60 -4.08 -7.29 1.74
C VAL A 60 -5.53 -7.00 2.14
N ARG A 61 -6.22 -7.99 2.71
CA ARG A 61 -7.62 -7.88 3.18
C ARG A 61 -7.81 -6.96 4.39
N ASP A 62 -6.74 -6.58 5.08
CA ASP A 62 -6.82 -5.67 6.22
C ASP A 62 -6.80 -4.20 5.76
N ILE A 63 -6.41 -3.96 4.50
CA ILE A 63 -6.31 -2.63 3.90
C ILE A 63 -7.50 -2.41 2.97
N ASP A 64 -8.27 -1.38 3.27
CA ASP A 64 -9.45 -1.02 2.50
C ASP A 64 -9.06 -0.37 1.15
N GLY A 65 -9.84 -0.66 0.11
CA GLY A 65 -9.65 -0.10 -1.24
C GLY A 65 -8.52 -0.76 -2.06
N LEU A 66 -7.83 -1.78 -1.55
CA LEU A 66 -6.78 -2.48 -2.29
C LEU A 66 -7.39 -3.48 -3.30
N ASN A 67 -7.62 -3.01 -4.52
CA ASN A 67 -8.24 -3.78 -5.58
C ASN A 67 -7.22 -4.65 -6.32
N VAL A 68 -7.18 -5.95 -6.00
CA VAL A 68 -6.27 -6.90 -6.65
C VAL A 68 -6.90 -7.47 -7.91
N ALA A 69 -6.31 -7.17 -9.06
CA ALA A 69 -6.61 -7.83 -10.32
C ALA A 69 -6.14 -9.29 -10.24
N VAL A 70 -7.09 -10.20 -10.46
CA VAL A 70 -6.89 -11.67 -10.54
C VAL A 70 -6.29 -12.09 -11.87
#